data_AF-A0A741CIM5-F1
#
_entry.id   AF-A0A741CIM5-F1
#
_cell.length_a   1.000
_cell.length_b   1.000
_cell.length_c   1.000
_cell.angle_alpha   90.00
_cell.angle_beta   90.00
_cell.angle_gamma   90.00
#
_symmetry.space_group_name_H-M   'P 1'
#
loop_
_entity.id
_entity.type
_entity.pdbx_description
1 polymer ?
#
loop_
_entity_poly.entity_id
_entity_poly.type
_entity_poly.pdbx_seq_one_letter_code
_entity_poly.pdbx_strand_id
1 'polypeptide(L)'
;SKNNVFDARISTSLMYNSASGGNHVVVFLTFTDSKGISEYILDPWLDARIFKKEESYEIYKNNSSEYINENHCFEAYDKYTAIMNSAEYIDAITKTINLLYRVNLDEIQLTNPFKFI
;
A
#
# COMPACT_ATOMS: atom_id res chain seq x y z
N SER A 1 -19.13 4.63 -21.09
CA SER A 1 -17.72 4.22 -21.05
C SER A 1 -17.20 4.47 -19.66
N LYS A 2 -16.86 3.43 -18.90
CA LYS A 2 -16.36 3.59 -17.52
C LYS A 2 -14.98 2.93 -17.42
N ASN A 3 -13.96 3.77 -17.21
CA ASN A 3 -12.73 3.54 -16.44
C ASN A 3 -11.76 2.39 -16.78
N ASN A 4 -11.53 2.02 -18.04
CA ASN A 4 -10.46 1.07 -18.39
C ASN A 4 -9.02 1.59 -18.21
N VAL A 5 -8.82 2.87 -17.85
CA VAL A 5 -7.47 3.48 -17.74
C VAL A 5 -6.89 3.37 -16.32
N PHE A 6 -7.73 3.19 -15.29
CA PHE A 6 -7.28 3.10 -13.89
C PHE A 6 -6.92 1.68 -13.45
N ASP A 7 -7.59 0.65 -13.97
CA ASP A 7 -7.28 -0.75 -13.66
C ASP A 7 -5.84 -1.16 -14.04
N ALA A 8 -5.21 -0.46 -14.98
CA ALA A 8 -3.85 -0.77 -15.43
C ALA A 8 -2.74 -0.09 -14.60
N ARG A 9 -3.08 0.79 -13.64
CA ARG A 9 -2.09 1.65 -12.95
C ARG A 9 -1.90 1.34 -11.49
N ILE A 10 -2.86 0.69 -10.83
CA ILE A 10 -2.76 0.32 -9.42
C ILE A 10 -2.81 -1.20 -9.34
N SER A 11 -1.77 -1.80 -8.79
CA SER A 11 -1.83 -3.19 -8.36
C SER A 11 -1.70 -3.28 -6.85
N THR A 12 -2.30 -4.32 -6.29
CA THR A 12 -2.20 -4.62 -4.87
C THR A 12 -1.74 -6.05 -4.63
N SER A 13 -0.97 -6.26 -3.58
CA SER A 13 -0.60 -7.59 -3.09
C SER A 13 -0.60 -7.58 -1.56
N LEU A 14 -0.75 -8.76 -0.96
CA LEU A 14 -0.42 -8.91 0.46
C LEU A 14 1.07 -9.11 0.59
N MET A 15 1.65 -8.56 1.64
CA MET A 15 2.99 -8.91 2.06
C MET A 15 2.96 -9.36 3.52
N TYR A 16 3.72 -10.40 3.84
CA TYR A 16 3.91 -10.86 5.21
C TYR A 16 5.33 -10.57 5.67
N ASN A 17 5.49 -10.27 6.96
CA ASN A 17 6.82 -10.14 7.56
C ASN A 17 7.45 -11.53 7.73
N SER A 18 8.55 -11.81 7.03
CA SER A 18 9.30 -13.06 7.11
C SER A 18 10.44 -13.05 8.14
N ALA A 19 10.70 -11.90 8.80
CA ALA A 19 11.74 -11.76 9.81
C ALA A 19 11.35 -12.37 11.17
N SER A 20 12.35 -12.61 12.03
CA SER A 20 12.14 -13.11 13.39
C SER A 20 11.37 -12.12 14.25
N GLY A 21 10.29 -12.60 14.90
CA GLY A 21 9.28 -11.77 15.58
C GLY A 21 8.07 -11.46 14.69
N GLY A 22 7.62 -12.42 13.86
CA GLY A 22 6.69 -12.14 12.75
C GLY A 22 5.34 -12.88 12.82
N ASN A 23 4.26 -12.10 12.83
CA ASN A 23 2.91 -12.41 12.30
C ASN A 23 2.24 -11.07 11.90
N HIS A 24 2.90 -10.28 11.05
CA HIS A 24 2.33 -9.03 10.53
C HIS A 24 2.11 -9.12 9.02
N VAL A 25 0.97 -8.62 8.56
CA VAL A 25 0.58 -8.63 7.15
C VAL A 25 0.13 -7.23 6.77
N VAL A 26 0.64 -6.74 5.65
CA VAL A 26 0.32 -5.43 5.10
C VAL A 26 -0.21 -5.56 3.68
N VAL A 27 -0.89 -4.52 3.21
CA VAL A 27 -1.25 -4.39 1.79
C VAL A 27 -0.15 -3.56 1.12
N PHE A 28 0.41 -4.11 0.06
CA PHE A 28 1.34 -3.42 -0.80
C PHE A 28 0.59 -2.81 -1.97
N LEU A 29 0.83 -1.52 -2.22
CA LEU A 29 0.21 -0.76 -3.29
C LEU A 29 1.30 -0.34 -4.26
N THR A 30 1.18 -0.76 -5.51
CA THR A 30 2.08 -0.34 -6.59
C THR A 30 1.30 0.55 -7.54
N PHE A 31 1.78 1.77 -7.72
CA PHE A 31 1.22 2.73 -8.68
C PHE A 31 2.19 2.90 -9.84
N THR A 32 1.71 2.74 -11.06
CA THR A 32 2.49 2.90 -12.29
C THR A 32 1.89 4.02 -13.15
N ASP A 33 2.68 5.04 -13.44
CA ASP A 33 2.31 6.13 -14.34
C ASP A 33 3.41 6.44 -15.37
N SER A 34 3.25 7.52 -16.14
CA SER A 34 4.24 7.94 -17.15
C SER A 34 5.59 8.38 -16.56
N LYS A 35 5.66 8.61 -15.25
CA LYS A 35 6.87 9.04 -14.52
C LYS A 35 7.58 7.86 -13.85
N GLY A 36 6.91 6.71 -13.70
CA GLY A 36 7.51 5.46 -13.23
C GLY A 36 6.63 4.68 -12.27
N ILE A 37 7.28 3.89 -11.41
CA ILE A 37 6.63 3.06 -10.40
C ILE A 37 6.82 3.72 -9.03
N SER A 38 5.74 3.83 -8.26
CA SER A 38 5.75 4.24 -6.86
C SER A 38 5.18 3.12 -5.98
N GLU A 39 5.85 2.84 -4.87
CA GLU A 39 5.52 1.72 -3.98
C GLU A 39 5.14 2.21 -2.59
N TYR A 40 3.98 1.77 -2.09
CA TYR A 40 3.45 2.16 -0.78
C TYR A 40 3.02 0.93 0.02
N ILE A 41 3.04 1.10 1.34
CA ILE A 41 2.51 0.16 2.30
C ILE A 41 1.27 0.78 2.91
N LEU A 42 0.16 0.05 2.88
CA LEU A 42 -1.03 0.28 3.68
C LEU A 42 -0.98 -0.70 4.85
N ASP A 43 -0.81 -0.16 6.05
CA ASP A 43 -0.72 -0.95 7.28
C ASP A 43 -1.99 -0.78 8.14
N PRO A 44 -2.85 -1.80 8.24
CA PRO A 44 -4.04 -1.76 9.08
C PRO A 44 -3.77 -1.54 10.56
N TRP A 45 -2.60 -1.95 11.06
CA TRP A 45 -2.25 -1.85 12.49
C TRP A 45 -1.86 -0.42 12.89
N LEU A 46 -1.35 0.37 11.93
CA LEU A 46 -0.98 1.77 12.14
C LEU A 46 -2.14 2.69 11.78
N ASP A 47 -3.34 2.45 12.28
CA ASP A 47 -4.56 3.22 11.95
C ASP A 47 -4.83 3.31 10.44
N ALA A 48 -4.60 2.19 9.73
CA ALA A 48 -4.69 2.13 8.27
C ALA A 48 -3.77 3.13 7.55
N ARG A 49 -2.62 3.49 8.16
CA ARG A 49 -1.64 4.43 7.59
C ARG A 49 -1.09 3.95 6.25
N ILE A 50 -0.97 4.88 5.31
CA ILE A 50 -0.28 4.71 4.03
C ILE A 50 1.02 5.50 4.06
N PHE A 51 2.12 4.83 3.69
CA PHE A 51 3.44 5.44 3.62
C PHE A 51 4.26 4.78 2.53
N LYS A 52 5.32 5.44 2.08
CA LYS A 52 6.18 4.85 1.04
C LYS A 52 6.94 3.67 1.60
N LYS A 53 7.17 2.66 0.77
CA LYS A 53 7.96 1.50 1.16
C LYS A 53 9.35 1.88 1.69
N GLU A 54 9.98 2.91 1.12
CA GLU A 54 11.30 3.42 1.56
C GLU A 54 11.30 4.05 2.96
N GLU A 55 10.14 4.44 3.49
CA GLU A 55 9.98 5.03 4.83
C GLU A 55 9.76 3.98 5.93
N SER A 56 9.53 2.72 5.53
CA SER A 56 9.18 1.61 6.42
C SER A 56 10.16 1.41 7.58
N TYR A 57 11.47 1.51 7.32
CA TYR A 57 12.50 1.35 8.34
C TYR A 57 12.29 2.33 9.52
N GLU A 58 12.20 3.64 9.24
CA GLU A 58 12.05 4.64 10.29
C GLU A 58 10.67 4.55 10.98
N ILE A 59 9.62 4.15 10.27
CA ILE A 59 8.29 3.96 10.86
C ILE A 59 8.31 2.80 11.86
N TYR A 60 8.78 1.62 11.44
CA TYR A 60 8.73 0.44 12.29
C TYR A 60 9.74 0.47 13.42
N LYS A 61 10.91 1.10 13.22
CA LYS A 61 11.86 1.39 14.31
C LYS A 61 11.23 2.16 15.48
N ASN A 62 10.34 3.09 15.18
CA ASN A 62 9.67 3.92 16.18
C ASN A 62 8.35 3.32 16.70
N ASN A 63 7.86 2.25 16.08
CA ASN A 63 6.58 1.60 16.40
C ASN A 63 6.74 0.07 16.50
N SER A 64 7.86 -0.40 17.06
CA SER A 64 8.15 -1.83 17.17
C SER A 64 7.19 -2.55 18.11
N SER A 65 6.87 -3.80 17.78
CA SER A 65 6.12 -4.75 18.59
C SER A 65 6.71 -6.16 18.46
N GLU A 66 6.07 -7.16 19.08
CA GLU A 66 6.44 -8.57 18.92
C GLU A 66 6.15 -9.13 17.51
N TYR A 67 5.43 -8.38 16.65
CA TYR A 67 5.01 -8.80 15.31
C TYR A 67 5.74 -8.07 14.17
N ILE A 68 6.31 -6.89 14.45
CA ILE A 68 6.98 -6.03 13.46
C ILE A 68 7.99 -5.10 14.15
N ASN A 69 9.14 -4.84 13.52
CA ASN A 69 10.17 -3.91 14.02
C ASN A 69 11.06 -3.41 12.87
N GLU A 70 12.15 -2.70 13.17
CA GLU A 70 13.07 -2.15 12.17
C GLU A 70 13.73 -3.19 11.25
N ASN A 71 13.79 -4.46 11.67
CA ASN A 71 14.35 -5.58 10.91
C ASN A 71 13.29 -6.31 10.05
N HIS A 72 12.11 -5.71 9.88
CA HIS A 72 11.06 -6.28 9.05
C HIS A 72 11.55 -6.64 7.64
N CYS A 73 11.07 -7.76 7.14
CA CYS A 73 11.35 -8.22 5.78
C CYS A 73 10.02 -8.63 5.16
N PHE A 74 9.44 -7.74 4.35
CA PHE A 74 8.17 -8.04 3.71
C PHE A 74 8.38 -8.88 2.45
N GLU A 75 7.74 -10.04 2.41
CA GLU A 75 7.71 -10.94 1.25
C GLU A 75 6.30 -10.97 0.65
N ALA A 76 6.22 -11.02 -0.67
CA ALA A 76 4.95 -11.09 -1.39
C ALA A 76 4.20 -12.38 -1.07
N TYR A 77 2.89 -12.26 -0.88
CA TYR A 77 1.98 -13.38 -0.66
C TYR A 77 0.97 -13.48 -1.78
N ASP A 78 1.30 -14.26 -2.81
CA ASP A 78 0.54 -14.28 -4.07
C ASP A 78 -0.78 -15.08 -4.03
N LYS A 79 -1.16 -15.60 -2.87
CA LYS A 79 -2.30 -16.52 -2.74
C LYS A 79 -3.68 -15.89 -3.00
N TYR A 80 -3.76 -14.57 -3.19
CA TYR A 80 -5.03 -13.87 -3.47
C TYR A 80 -4.91 -12.79 -4.54
N THR A 81 -3.80 -12.77 -5.30
CA THR A 81 -3.51 -11.69 -6.26
C THR A 81 -4.64 -11.45 -7.26
N ALA A 82 -5.31 -12.51 -7.75
CA ALA A 82 -6.43 -12.36 -8.68
C ALA A 82 -7.64 -11.61 -8.07
N ILE A 83 -7.96 -11.87 -6.80
CA ILE A 83 -9.09 -11.22 -6.12
C ILE A 83 -8.72 -9.78 -5.74
N MET A 84 -7.50 -9.59 -5.25
CA MET A 84 -6.97 -8.27 -4.86
C MET A 84 -6.71 -7.32 -6.02
N ASN A 85 -6.66 -7.86 -7.24
CA ASN A 85 -6.58 -7.06 -8.46
C ASN A 85 -7.84 -7.18 -9.32
N SER A 86 -8.96 -7.63 -8.72
CA SER A 86 -10.27 -7.49 -9.35
C SER A 86 -10.66 -6.01 -9.40
N ALA A 87 -11.40 -5.62 -10.43
CA ALA A 87 -11.85 -4.24 -10.60
C ALA A 87 -12.69 -3.78 -9.40
N GLU A 88 -13.52 -4.67 -8.84
CA GLU A 88 -14.33 -4.39 -7.66
C GLU A 88 -13.47 -4.10 -6.42
N TYR A 89 -12.40 -4.86 -6.21
CA TYR A 89 -11.50 -4.66 -5.08
C TYR A 89 -10.69 -3.37 -5.23
N ILE A 90 -10.13 -3.13 -6.43
CA ILE A 90 -9.34 -1.92 -6.71
C ILE A 90 -10.21 -0.66 -6.55
N ASP A 91 -11.45 -0.67 -7.05
CA ASP A 91 -12.41 0.43 -6.85
C ASP A 91 -12.72 0.67 -5.37
N ALA A 92 -12.94 -0.39 -4.59
CA ALA A 92 -13.20 -0.29 -3.16
C ALA A 92 -12.01 0.29 -2.38
N ILE A 93 -10.79 -0.18 -2.66
CA ILE A 93 -9.56 0.33 -2.04
C ILE A 93 -9.35 1.81 -2.42
N THR A 94 -9.47 2.16 -3.69
CA THR A 94 -9.27 3.52 -4.19
C THR A 94 -10.23 4.51 -3.50
N LYS A 95 -11.52 4.16 -3.42
CA LYS A 95 -12.53 4.97 -2.70
C LYS A 95 -12.21 5.12 -1.22
N THR A 96 -11.76 4.04 -0.58
CA THR A 96 -11.41 4.05 0.84
C THR A 96 -10.22 4.96 1.11
N ILE A 97 -9.18 4.90 0.28
CA ILE A 97 -8.01 5.77 0.38
C ILE A 97 -8.41 7.23 0.18
N ASN A 98 -9.20 7.53 -0.86
CA ASN A 98 -9.72 8.88 -1.10
C ASN A 98 -10.49 9.43 0.11
N LEU A 99 -11.30 8.60 0.76
CA LEU A 99 -12.08 8.97 1.94
C LEU A 99 -11.20 9.23 3.17
N LEU A 100 -10.32 8.28 3.51
CA LEU A 100 -9.49 8.34 4.72
C LEU A 100 -8.50 9.50 4.67
N TYR A 101 -7.91 9.73 3.50
CA TYR A 101 -6.83 10.69 3.33
C TYR A 101 -7.27 12.02 2.71
N ARG A 102 -8.55 12.16 2.36
CA ARG A 102 -9.10 13.33 1.67
C ARG A 102 -8.31 13.68 0.40
N VAL A 103 -7.79 12.65 -0.27
CA VAL A 103 -7.07 12.77 -1.54
C VAL A 103 -7.99 12.38 -2.69
N ASN A 104 -7.73 12.90 -3.88
CA ASN A 104 -8.33 12.40 -5.11
C ASN A 104 -7.26 11.68 -5.93
N LEU A 105 -7.16 10.36 -5.74
CA LEU A 105 -6.21 9.53 -6.49
C LEU A 105 -6.42 9.62 -8.01
N ASP A 106 -7.62 10.02 -8.48
CA ASP A 106 -7.89 10.19 -9.91
C ASP A 106 -7.21 11.44 -10.52
N GLU A 107 -6.85 12.41 -9.67
CA GLU A 107 -6.30 13.72 -10.08
C GLU A 107 -4.82 13.90 -9.70
N ILE A 108 -4.27 13.02 -8.86
CA ILE A 108 -2.87 13.13 -8.44
C ILE A 108 -1.94 12.62 -9.55
N GLN A 109 -1.15 13.54 -10.12
CA GLN A 109 0.14 13.15 -10.70
C GLN A 109 1.05 12.73 -9.54
N LEU A 110 1.43 11.45 -9.48
CA LEU A 110 2.12 10.84 -8.34
C LEU A 110 3.58 11.31 -8.25
N THR A 111 3.83 12.58 -7.96
CA THR A 111 5.19 13.09 -7.70
C THR A 111 5.54 13.10 -6.22
N ASN A 112 4.55 13.14 -5.33
CA ASN A 112 4.65 12.76 -3.91
C ASN A 112 3.24 12.90 -3.27
N PRO A 113 2.44 11.83 -3.13
CA PRO A 113 1.02 11.98 -2.75
C PRO A 113 0.80 12.21 -1.25
N PHE A 114 1.79 11.93 -0.39
CA PHE A 114 1.56 11.73 1.04
C PHE A 114 2.57 12.47 1.93
N LYS A 115 2.79 13.76 1.68
CA LYS A 115 3.24 14.66 2.76
C LYS A 115 2.00 15.13 3.49
N PHE A 116 1.55 14.37 4.49
CA PHE A 116 0.52 14.85 5.40
C PHE A 116 1.12 15.90 6.34
N ILE A 117 0.39 17.00 6.51
CA ILE A 117 0.63 18.09 7.47
C ILE A 117 0.37 17.55 8.88
#